data_AF-A0A2V7A318-F1
#
_entry.id   AF-A0A2V7A318-F1
#
_cell.length_a   1.000
_cell.length_b   1.000
_cell.length_c   1.000
_cell.angle_alpha   90.00
_cell.angle_beta   90.00
_cell.angle_gamma   90.00
#
_symmetry.space_group_name_H-M   'P 1'
#
loop_
_entity.id
_entity.type
_entity.pdbx_description
1 polymer ?
#
loop_
_entity_poly.entity_id
_entity_poly.type
_entity_poly.pdbx_seq_one_letter_code
_entity_poly.pdbx_strand_id
1 'polypeptide(L)'
;MRTFLRRLAIVMVLLFPLAATAQEASLDQVAKAMGAAAVNFAWTVTGEVVNPTPVALIDRQLQLWTTPHGVVKAAMVNKATVQGRAISFAVPGKYKVKATVDAQSMIERIDAVAPHAVLGDIPVEIRYSDYKDFGGVKFPTKIKQTIGAYPALELTVSDVQPNVAVDLPVPDPIRQTPAPYARVTSQMVAEGVWFLSGGSHNSALIEMKDHLILVESPQNEDRAAAVLAEVKNLLANKPIKYVVATHHHFDHTGGLRAVAADGVTVIAHDANKAFLEKALAAPATVSPDRLAKSGKKGTVEGIRDKRVLADGIRTVELIHIAGNTHHSGLIMAYLPKEKLLIEADAYTPLPPNAPPPPAANPSSVNLADNIKRLNLAVDQVLPLHGRIVPLTELHKAIGHAH
;
A
#
# COMPACT_ATOMS: atom_id res chain seq x y z
N MET A 1 -15.64 10.15 40.05
CA MET A 1 -15.45 9.08 39.04
C MET A 1 -15.98 9.39 37.63
N ARG A 2 -16.66 10.53 37.38
CA ARG A 2 -17.02 11.01 36.02
C ARG A 2 -16.23 12.24 35.52
N THR A 3 -15.27 12.74 36.31
CA THR A 3 -14.46 13.94 35.98
C THR A 3 -12.96 13.68 35.82
N PHE A 4 -12.53 12.41 35.79
CA PHE A 4 -11.13 12.02 35.58
C PHE A 4 -10.85 11.46 34.16
N LEU A 5 -11.85 11.51 33.28
CA LEU A 5 -11.84 10.91 31.93
C LEU A 5 -11.67 11.95 30.79
N ARG A 6 -11.12 13.12 31.08
CA ARG A 6 -10.77 14.11 30.05
C ARG A 6 -9.29 14.45 30.15
N ARG A 7 -8.55 14.15 29.08
CA ARG A 7 -7.15 14.52 28.80
C ARG A 7 -6.10 13.58 29.40
N LEU A 8 -5.80 12.50 28.68
CA LEU A 8 -4.46 11.91 28.64
C LEU A 8 -4.29 11.13 27.33
N ALA A 9 -3.94 11.86 26.27
CA ALA A 9 -3.48 11.26 25.03
C ALA A 9 -2.02 10.84 25.24
N ILE A 10 -1.77 9.53 25.33
CA ILE A 10 -0.41 9.00 25.18
C ILE A 10 -0.32 8.67 23.70
N VAL A 11 0.37 9.51 22.94
CA VAL A 11 0.72 9.24 21.54
C VAL A 11 2.12 8.66 21.55
N MET A 12 2.23 7.41 21.13
CA MET A 12 3.51 6.79 20.85
C MET A 12 3.48 6.46 19.36
N VAL A 13 4.38 7.07 18.60
CA VAL A 13 4.55 6.78 17.17
C VAL A 13 5.59 5.67 17.09
N LEU A 14 5.14 4.45 16.82
CA LEU A 14 6.04 3.32 16.56
C LEU A 14 6.47 3.38 15.10
N LEU A 15 7.78 3.26 14.88
CA LEU A 15 8.44 3.39 13.59
C LEU A 15 8.11 2.21 12.66
N PHE A 16 7.99 2.50 11.37
CA PHE A 16 7.95 1.53 10.27
C PHE A 16 9.26 1.67 9.48
N PRO A 17 9.86 0.58 8.98
CA PRO A 17 11.08 0.67 8.19
C PRO A 17 10.72 1.10 6.77
N LEU A 18 10.94 2.37 6.44
CA LEU A 18 11.54 2.70 5.14
C LEU A 18 13.04 2.71 5.35
N ALA A 19 13.75 1.92 4.54
CA ALA A 19 15.21 1.88 4.35
C ALA A 19 16.09 2.47 5.47
N ALA A 20 16.83 1.58 6.14
CA ALA A 20 17.86 1.82 7.14
C ALA A 20 18.62 3.16 7.02
N THR A 21 18.51 4.00 8.05
CA THR A 21 19.65 4.66 8.70
C THR A 21 19.31 4.85 10.18
N ALA A 22 20.26 4.56 11.08
CA ALA A 22 20.14 4.85 12.50
C ALA A 22 20.34 6.36 12.68
N GLN A 23 19.25 7.10 12.87
CA GLN A 23 19.31 8.54 13.14
C GLN A 23 18.46 8.86 14.37
N GLU A 24 19.03 9.63 15.30
CA GLU A 24 18.28 10.19 16.43
C GLU A 24 17.23 11.15 15.87
N ALA A 25 15.95 10.80 16.01
CA ALA A 25 14.82 11.65 15.64
C ALA A 25 13.93 11.86 16.85
N SER A 26 13.56 13.11 17.14
CA SER A 26 12.61 13.41 18.21
C SER A 26 11.21 12.88 17.86
N LEU A 27 10.38 12.59 18.87
CA LEU A 27 9.01 12.12 18.67
C LEU A 27 8.19 13.09 17.79
N ASP A 28 8.46 14.39 17.84
CA ASP A 28 7.84 15.39 16.96
C ASP A 28 8.32 15.30 15.51
N GLN A 29 9.60 14.99 15.28
CA GLN A 29 10.15 14.76 13.95
C GLN A 29 9.63 13.45 13.36
N VAL A 30 9.47 12.40 14.16
CA VAL A 30 8.89 11.10 13.74
C VAL A 30 7.38 11.21 13.55
N ALA A 31 6.64 11.92 14.42
CA ALA A 31 5.20 12.15 14.24
C ALA A 31 4.89 12.98 12.99
N LYS A 32 5.75 13.93 12.64
CA LYS A 32 5.68 14.66 11.37
C LYS A 32 6.10 13.78 10.19
N ALA A 33 7.17 12.99 10.28
CA ALA A 33 7.67 12.17 9.18
C ALA A 33 6.84 10.89 8.89
N MET A 34 6.13 10.32 9.88
CA MET A 34 5.53 8.99 9.79
C MET A 34 3.99 8.95 9.84
N GLY A 35 3.38 10.12 9.97
CA GLY A 35 1.96 10.30 9.74
C GLY A 35 1.08 9.95 10.94
N ALA A 36 0.23 10.90 11.31
CA ALA A 36 -0.67 10.75 12.45
C ALA A 36 -1.93 9.96 12.09
N ALA A 37 -2.56 9.40 13.12
CA ALA A 37 -3.88 8.79 13.03
C ALA A 37 -4.80 9.40 14.10
N ALA A 38 -5.95 9.91 13.66
CA ALA A 38 -7.09 10.19 14.53
C ALA A 38 -8.08 9.03 14.44
N VAL A 39 -9.15 9.05 15.25
CA VAL A 39 -10.16 7.98 15.36
C VAL A 39 -10.62 7.44 14.00
N ASN A 40 -10.66 8.27 12.95
CA ASN A 40 -11.12 7.89 11.61
C ASN A 40 -10.21 8.35 10.45
N PHE A 41 -9.03 8.91 10.72
CA PHE A 41 -8.18 9.49 9.68
C PHE A 41 -6.74 9.05 9.82
N ALA A 42 -6.06 8.84 8.70
CA ALA A 42 -4.62 8.61 8.64
C ALA A 42 -4.05 9.43 7.48
N TRP A 43 -2.93 10.11 7.72
CA TRP A 43 -2.22 10.90 6.72
C TRP A 43 -0.72 10.81 6.90
N THR A 44 0.07 11.01 5.85
CA THR A 44 1.52 11.21 5.93
C THR A 44 1.83 12.68 5.65
N VAL A 45 2.96 13.16 6.16
CA VAL A 45 3.49 14.48 5.82
C VAL A 45 4.86 14.29 5.18
N THR A 46 5.01 14.77 3.94
CA THR A 46 6.27 14.73 3.20
C THR A 46 6.68 16.17 2.92
N GLY A 47 7.72 16.65 3.62
CA GLY A 47 8.04 18.08 3.64
C GLY A 47 6.86 18.88 4.21
N GLU A 48 6.25 19.75 3.41
CA GLU A 48 5.07 20.53 3.78
C GLU A 48 3.75 19.91 3.28
N VAL A 49 3.81 18.81 2.51
CA VAL A 49 2.64 18.23 1.85
C VAL A 49 1.99 17.19 2.76
N VAL A 50 0.68 17.36 3.01
CA VAL A 50 -0.13 16.42 3.78
C VAL A 50 -0.90 15.50 2.83
N ASN A 51 -0.61 14.20 2.86
CA ASN A 51 -1.22 13.21 1.98
C ASN A 51 -2.14 12.26 2.77
N PRO A 52 -3.40 12.05 2.36
CA PRO A 52 -4.24 11.07 3.02
C PRO A 52 -3.71 9.65 2.75
N THR A 53 -3.66 8.82 3.80
CA THR A 53 -3.23 7.42 3.72
C THR A 53 -4.22 6.48 4.43
N PRO A 54 -5.49 6.38 3.97
CA PRO A 54 -6.48 5.51 4.59
C PRO A 54 -6.05 4.04 4.72
N VAL A 55 -5.22 3.54 3.79
CA VAL A 55 -4.69 2.16 3.83
C VAL A 55 -3.89 1.87 5.11
N ALA A 56 -3.25 2.89 5.68
CA ALA A 56 -2.46 2.78 6.91
C ALA A 56 -3.31 2.97 8.18
N LEU A 57 -4.60 3.30 8.08
CA LEU A 57 -5.42 3.67 9.24
C LEU A 57 -5.49 2.54 10.28
N ILE A 58 -5.78 1.32 9.85
CA ILE A 58 -5.95 0.19 10.77
C ILE A 58 -4.64 -0.17 11.45
N ASP A 59 -3.54 -0.20 10.70
CA ASP A 59 -2.20 -0.47 11.23
C ASP A 59 -1.78 0.60 12.26
N ARG A 60 -1.96 1.89 11.94
CA ARG A 60 -1.63 2.98 12.89
C ARG A 60 -2.51 2.97 14.13
N GLN A 61 -3.79 2.62 13.98
CA GLN A 61 -4.67 2.41 15.13
C GLN A 61 -4.16 1.26 15.99
N LEU A 62 -3.77 0.14 15.37
CA LEU A 62 -3.19 -0.98 16.09
C LEU A 62 -1.94 -0.53 16.86
N GLN A 63 -0.98 0.13 16.20
CA GLN A 63 0.25 0.62 16.83
C GLN A 63 -0.01 1.51 18.05
N LEU A 64 -0.97 2.44 17.95
CA LEU A 64 -1.39 3.29 19.08
C LEU A 64 -1.88 2.44 20.26
N TRP A 65 -2.73 1.45 19.96
CA TRP A 65 -3.34 0.60 20.98
C TRP A 65 -2.45 -0.53 21.47
N THR A 66 -1.39 -0.88 20.76
CA THR A 66 -0.49 -1.96 21.18
C THR A 66 0.72 -1.45 21.97
N THR A 67 0.74 -0.18 22.38
CA THR A 67 1.71 0.28 23.40
C THR A 67 1.42 -0.37 24.76
N PRO A 68 2.40 -0.45 25.69
CA PRO A 68 2.20 -1.09 27.00
C PRO A 68 1.03 -0.51 27.79
N HIS A 69 0.84 0.81 27.76
CA HIS A 69 -0.28 1.48 28.42
C HIS A 69 -1.53 1.56 27.54
N GLY A 70 -1.34 1.68 26.22
CA GLY A 70 -2.42 1.75 25.25
C GLY A 70 -3.26 0.48 25.24
N VAL A 71 -2.63 -0.69 25.36
CA VAL A 71 -3.35 -1.98 25.28
C VAL A 71 -4.25 -2.21 26.48
N VAL A 72 -3.86 -1.70 27.65
CA VAL A 72 -4.69 -1.71 28.85
C VAL A 72 -5.92 -0.81 28.65
N LYS A 73 -5.73 0.40 28.12
CA LYS A 73 -6.86 1.29 27.79
C LYS A 73 -7.78 0.68 26.73
N ALA A 74 -7.22 0.10 25.67
CA ALA A 74 -7.98 -0.58 24.63
C ALA A 74 -8.77 -1.76 25.19
N ALA A 75 -8.16 -2.55 26.08
CA ALA A 75 -8.82 -3.66 26.75
C ALA A 75 -10.03 -3.21 27.59
N MET A 76 -9.90 -2.10 28.33
CA MET A 76 -11.00 -1.53 29.11
C MET A 76 -12.17 -1.07 28.23
N VAL A 77 -11.87 -0.39 27.11
CA VAL A 77 -12.89 0.11 26.18
C VAL A 77 -13.59 -1.03 25.43
N ASN A 78 -12.85 -2.08 25.07
CA ASN A 78 -13.37 -3.20 24.28
C ASN A 78 -13.83 -4.39 25.12
N LYS A 79 -14.05 -4.20 26.43
CA LYS A 79 -14.56 -5.24 27.37
C LYS A 79 -13.76 -6.54 27.26
N ALA A 80 -12.44 -6.44 27.37
CA ALA A 80 -11.53 -7.57 27.23
C ALA A 80 -11.84 -8.72 28.20
N THR A 81 -11.52 -9.93 27.76
CA THR A 81 -11.53 -11.14 28.59
C THR A 81 -10.16 -11.31 29.23
N VAL A 82 -10.12 -11.59 30.53
CA VAL A 82 -8.88 -11.89 31.26
C VAL A 82 -8.86 -13.38 31.65
N GLN A 83 -7.79 -14.07 31.30
CA GLN A 83 -7.56 -15.48 31.65
C GLN A 83 -6.10 -15.68 32.08
N GLY A 84 -5.88 -15.88 33.38
CA GLY A 84 -4.53 -15.93 33.94
C GLY A 84 -3.78 -14.62 33.63
N ARG A 85 -2.65 -14.73 32.92
CA ARG A 85 -1.80 -13.60 32.51
C ARG A 85 -2.20 -13.00 31.15
N ALA A 86 -3.23 -13.52 30.50
CA ALA A 86 -3.65 -13.08 29.17
C ALA A 86 -4.85 -12.13 29.26
N ILE A 87 -4.79 -11.04 28.49
CA ILE A 87 -5.85 -10.06 28.28
C ILE A 87 -6.16 -10.03 26.79
N SER A 88 -7.38 -10.43 26.40
CA SER A 88 -7.75 -10.59 24.99
C SER A 88 -8.97 -9.76 24.64
N PHE A 89 -8.93 -9.08 23.50
CA PHE A 89 -10.07 -8.36 22.93
C PHE A 89 -10.00 -8.35 21.41
N ALA A 90 -11.11 -8.00 20.78
CA ALA A 90 -11.18 -7.79 19.34
C ALA A 90 -11.89 -6.47 19.05
N VAL A 91 -11.46 -5.80 17.98
CA VAL A 91 -12.18 -4.69 17.38
C VAL A 91 -12.71 -5.20 16.04
N PRO A 92 -14.03 -5.44 15.92
CA PRO A 92 -14.63 -6.03 14.71
C PRO A 92 -14.21 -5.30 13.43
N GLY A 93 -13.80 -6.07 12.42
CA GLY A 93 -13.33 -5.52 11.13
C GLY A 93 -11.94 -4.86 11.18
N LYS A 94 -11.26 -4.82 12.33
CA LYS A 94 -9.98 -4.10 12.47
C LYS A 94 -8.84 -4.97 12.98
N TYR A 95 -8.97 -5.62 14.13
CA TYR A 95 -7.90 -6.46 14.66
C TYR A 95 -8.35 -7.30 15.85
N LYS A 96 -7.61 -8.38 16.09
CA LYS A 96 -7.69 -9.19 17.32
C LYS A 96 -6.39 -8.98 18.08
N VAL A 97 -6.46 -8.87 19.41
CA VAL A 97 -5.31 -8.59 20.27
C VAL A 97 -5.33 -9.50 21.49
N LYS A 98 -4.17 -10.03 21.85
CA LYS A 98 -3.89 -10.73 23.09
C LYS A 98 -2.63 -10.13 23.71
N ALA A 99 -2.77 -9.43 24.83
CA ALA A 99 -1.66 -9.01 25.64
C ALA A 99 -1.35 -10.06 26.72
N THR A 100 -0.07 -10.23 27.04
CA THR A 100 0.41 -11.07 28.14
C THR A 100 1.15 -10.17 29.12
N VAL A 101 0.84 -10.29 30.42
CA VAL A 101 1.55 -9.59 31.50
C VAL A 101 2.65 -10.47 32.11
N ASP A 102 3.71 -9.84 32.61
CA ASP A 102 4.80 -10.48 33.36
C ASP A 102 4.42 -10.80 34.82
N ALA A 103 5.38 -11.28 35.61
CA ALA A 103 5.16 -11.57 37.04
C ALA A 103 5.02 -10.30 37.90
N GLN A 104 5.42 -9.15 37.35
CA GLN A 104 5.32 -7.82 37.94
C GLN A 104 4.08 -7.06 37.43
N SER A 105 3.18 -7.73 36.71
CA SER A 105 1.98 -7.16 36.08
C SER A 105 2.25 -6.10 34.99
N MET A 106 3.44 -6.11 34.38
CA MET A 106 3.77 -5.26 33.22
C MET A 106 3.49 -6.00 31.92
N ILE A 107 3.16 -5.32 30.82
CA ILE A 107 2.93 -5.98 29.53
C ILE A 107 4.27 -6.50 28.99
N GLU A 108 4.42 -7.81 28.80
CA GLU A 108 5.66 -8.42 28.25
C GLU A 108 5.55 -8.74 26.76
N ARG A 109 4.34 -9.08 26.30
CA ARG A 109 4.08 -9.46 24.91
C ARG A 109 2.68 -9.03 24.47
N ILE A 110 2.56 -8.64 23.21
CA ILE A 110 1.28 -8.51 22.53
C ILE A 110 1.34 -9.34 21.25
N ASP A 111 0.36 -10.22 21.09
CA ASP A 111 0.07 -10.96 19.88
C ASP A 111 -1.19 -10.36 19.24
N ALA A 112 -1.09 -9.85 18.02
CA ALA A 112 -2.21 -9.26 17.29
C ALA A 112 -2.36 -9.85 15.89
N VAL A 113 -3.55 -9.75 15.33
CA VAL A 113 -3.84 -10.07 13.92
C VAL A 113 -4.62 -8.91 13.33
N ALA A 114 -4.11 -8.33 12.24
CA ALA A 114 -4.71 -7.21 11.51
C ALA A 114 -4.90 -7.54 10.03
N PRO A 115 -5.92 -6.97 9.36
CA PRO A 115 -6.13 -7.13 7.94
C PRO A 115 -5.10 -6.32 7.15
N HIS A 116 -4.74 -6.84 5.99
CA HIS A 116 -3.85 -6.22 5.02
C HIS A 116 -4.38 -6.46 3.62
N ALA A 117 -4.38 -5.41 2.80
CA ALA A 117 -5.00 -5.42 1.47
C ALA A 117 -4.47 -6.53 0.55
N VAL A 118 -3.17 -6.85 0.65
CA VAL A 118 -2.52 -7.89 -0.16
C VAL A 118 -2.44 -9.25 0.54
N LEU A 119 -2.19 -9.23 1.85
CA LEU A 119 -1.73 -10.42 2.58
C LEU A 119 -2.83 -11.04 3.44
N GLY A 120 -4.05 -10.50 3.39
CA GLY A 120 -5.15 -10.93 4.25
C GLY A 120 -4.82 -10.64 5.72
N ASP A 121 -4.96 -11.64 6.57
CA ASP A 121 -4.66 -11.56 8.00
C ASP A 121 -3.14 -11.62 8.25
N ILE A 122 -2.57 -10.53 8.76
CA ILE A 122 -1.15 -10.44 9.15
C ILE A 122 -1.02 -10.57 10.67
N PRO A 123 -0.20 -11.52 11.18
CA PRO A 123 0.15 -11.56 12.59
C PRO A 123 1.20 -10.49 12.91
N VAL A 124 1.03 -9.85 14.07
CA VAL A 124 1.96 -8.86 14.63
C VAL A 124 2.30 -9.31 16.05
N GLU A 125 3.58 -9.52 16.32
CA GLU A 125 4.09 -9.76 17.68
C GLU A 125 4.87 -8.53 18.14
N ILE A 126 4.62 -8.05 19.36
CA ILE A 126 5.42 -7.01 20.00
C ILE A 126 5.88 -7.51 21.37
N ARG A 127 7.16 -7.33 21.67
CA ARG A 127 7.78 -7.71 22.95
C ARG A 127 8.34 -6.49 23.65
N TYR A 128 8.12 -6.45 24.95
CA TYR A 128 8.51 -5.37 25.84
C TYR A 128 9.39 -5.93 26.96
N SER A 129 10.52 -5.29 27.20
CA SER A 129 11.46 -5.73 28.23
C SER A 129 12.22 -4.55 28.83
N ASP A 130 12.96 -4.84 29.91
CA ASP A 130 13.83 -3.90 30.61
C ASP A 130 13.07 -2.65 31.07
N TYR A 131 11.94 -2.86 31.79
CA TYR A 131 11.13 -1.77 32.33
C TYR A 131 11.91 -0.92 33.34
N LYS A 132 11.82 0.41 33.18
CA LYS A 132 12.35 1.41 34.12
C LYS A 132 11.29 2.42 34.51
N ASP A 133 11.50 3.10 35.62
CA ASP A 133 10.67 4.23 36.03
C ASP A 133 11.13 5.50 35.31
N PHE A 134 10.17 6.23 34.76
CA PHE A 134 10.35 7.53 34.15
C PHE A 134 9.33 8.49 34.75
N GLY A 135 9.74 9.20 35.82
CA GLY A 135 8.87 10.18 36.48
C GLY A 135 7.60 9.56 37.07
N GLY A 136 7.69 8.36 37.66
CA GLY A 136 6.57 7.63 38.25
C GLY A 136 5.76 6.78 37.25
N VAL A 137 6.15 6.73 35.98
CA VAL A 137 5.56 5.85 34.97
C VAL A 137 6.58 4.78 34.58
N LYS A 138 6.25 3.51 34.83
CA LYS A 138 7.07 2.40 34.38
C LYS A 138 6.90 2.15 32.88
N PHE A 139 8.00 2.13 32.13
CA PHE A 139 7.98 1.98 30.67
C PHE A 139 9.13 1.06 30.19
N PRO A 140 8.94 0.22 29.14
CA PRO A 140 10.00 -0.69 28.68
C PRO A 140 11.11 0.08 27.98
N THR A 141 12.36 -0.31 28.25
CA THR A 141 13.52 0.27 27.54
C THR A 141 13.92 -0.50 26.30
N LYS A 142 13.33 -1.67 26.05
CA LYS A 142 13.49 -2.43 24.81
C LYS A 142 12.14 -2.84 24.23
N ILE A 143 11.97 -2.58 22.94
CA ILE A 143 10.77 -2.93 22.17
C ILE A 143 11.19 -3.65 20.91
N LYS A 144 10.65 -4.84 20.67
CA LYS A 144 10.85 -5.59 19.43
C LYS A 144 9.52 -5.90 18.78
N GLN A 145 9.41 -5.73 17.47
CA GLN A 145 8.23 -6.06 16.69
C GLN A 145 8.58 -7.03 15.58
N THR A 146 7.72 -8.02 15.39
CA THR A 146 7.72 -8.95 14.26
C THR A 146 6.38 -8.79 13.53
N ILE A 147 6.42 -8.65 12.20
CA ILE A 147 5.23 -8.62 11.35
C ILE A 147 5.33 -9.82 10.39
N GLY A 148 4.34 -10.70 10.40
CA GLY A 148 4.45 -11.98 9.72
C GLY A 148 5.59 -12.81 10.32
N ALA A 149 6.57 -13.16 9.50
CA ALA A 149 7.78 -13.89 9.90
C ALA A 149 9.02 -12.99 9.96
N TYR A 150 8.88 -11.67 9.81
CA TYR A 150 10.00 -10.75 9.62
C TYR A 150 10.12 -9.76 10.78
N PRO A 151 11.34 -9.49 11.28
CA PRO A 151 11.57 -8.42 12.23
C PRO A 151 11.23 -7.09 11.56
N ALA A 152 10.33 -6.33 12.16
CA ALA A 152 9.89 -5.03 11.65
C ALA A 152 10.53 -3.87 12.38
N LEU A 153 10.81 -4.04 13.69
CA LEU A 153 11.28 -2.95 14.54
C LEU A 153 12.08 -3.49 15.73
N GLU A 154 13.17 -2.80 16.07
CA GLU A 154 13.88 -2.94 17.33
C GLU A 154 14.26 -1.55 17.86
N LEU A 155 13.77 -1.21 19.06
CA LEU A 155 13.96 0.10 19.68
C LEU A 155 14.59 -0.01 21.05
N THR A 156 15.50 0.93 21.32
CA THR A 156 15.98 1.26 22.67
C THR A 156 15.36 2.58 23.10
N VAL A 157 14.65 2.58 24.22
CA VAL A 157 14.03 3.80 24.77
C VAL A 157 14.97 4.37 25.83
N SER A 158 15.47 5.58 25.58
CA SER A 158 16.40 6.30 26.45
C SER A 158 15.70 7.24 27.43
N ASP A 159 14.56 7.82 27.03
CA ASP A 159 13.80 8.78 27.82
C ASP A 159 12.29 8.64 27.58
N VAL A 160 11.49 8.95 28.60
CA VAL A 160 10.03 8.99 28.52
C VAL A 160 9.56 10.20 29.33
N GLN A 161 8.74 11.04 28.71
CA GLN A 161 8.14 12.21 29.32
C GLN A 161 6.65 11.97 29.58
N PRO A 162 6.24 11.64 30.82
CA PRO A 162 4.84 11.43 31.14
C PRO A 162 4.01 12.71 31.01
N ASN A 163 2.73 12.55 30.67
CA ASN A 163 1.73 13.62 30.72
C ASN A 163 2.03 14.86 29.86
N VAL A 164 2.91 14.75 28.87
CA VAL A 164 3.12 15.80 27.87
C VAL A 164 1.83 16.01 27.08
N ALA A 165 1.39 17.27 26.99
CA ALA A 165 0.26 17.62 26.15
C ALA A 165 0.68 17.54 24.68
N VAL A 166 0.00 16.68 23.93
CA VAL A 166 0.18 16.55 22.48
C VAL A 166 -1.12 17.00 21.81
N ASP A 167 -1.02 17.97 20.90
CA ASP A 167 -2.11 18.38 20.01
C ASP A 167 -1.82 17.93 18.58
N LEU A 168 -2.69 17.09 18.02
CA LEU A 168 -2.59 16.56 16.66
C LEU A 168 -3.93 16.80 15.95
N PRO A 169 -4.23 18.06 15.56
CA PRO A 169 -5.43 18.33 14.80
C PRO A 169 -5.37 17.59 13.47
N VAL A 170 -6.52 17.06 13.04
CA VAL A 170 -6.64 16.52 11.68
C VAL A 170 -6.53 17.69 10.69
N PRO A 171 -5.56 17.69 9.76
CA PRO A 171 -5.40 18.78 8.81
C PRO A 171 -6.64 18.95 7.93
N ASP A 172 -6.96 20.19 7.56
CA ASP A 172 -8.14 20.50 6.73
C ASP A 172 -8.23 19.70 5.42
N PRO A 173 -7.14 19.53 4.64
CA PRO A 173 -7.19 18.72 3.43
C PRO A 173 -7.65 17.28 3.68
N ILE A 174 -7.32 16.72 4.84
CA ILE A 174 -7.69 15.35 5.24
C ILE A 174 -9.16 15.29 5.64
N ARG A 175 -9.68 16.31 6.34
CA ARG A 175 -11.10 16.41 6.70
C ARG A 175 -12.00 16.51 5.47
N GLN A 176 -11.52 17.21 4.43
CA GLN A 176 -12.28 17.47 3.20
C GLN A 176 -12.27 16.27 2.22
N THR A 177 -11.37 15.30 2.40
CA THR A 177 -11.25 14.14 1.50
C THR A 177 -11.21 12.82 2.28
N PRO A 178 -12.33 12.41 2.91
CA PRO A 178 -12.36 11.23 3.79
C PRO A 178 -12.19 9.89 3.04
N ALA A 179 -12.51 9.83 1.75
CA ALA A 179 -12.42 8.63 0.92
C ALA A 179 -11.66 8.90 -0.40
N PRO A 180 -10.35 9.20 -0.34
CA PRO A 180 -9.56 9.61 -1.51
C PRO A 180 -9.45 8.52 -2.58
N TYR A 181 -9.54 7.25 -2.18
CA TYR A 181 -9.38 6.10 -3.08
C TYR A 181 -10.65 5.74 -3.85
N ALA A 182 -11.82 6.20 -3.39
CA ALA A 182 -13.12 5.89 -4.00
C ALA A 182 -13.46 6.76 -5.22
N ARG A 183 -12.54 7.62 -5.66
CA ARG A 183 -12.72 8.49 -6.84
C ARG A 183 -11.92 7.96 -8.01
N VAL A 184 -12.57 7.79 -9.16
CA VAL A 184 -11.93 7.42 -10.42
C VAL A 184 -12.30 8.45 -11.47
N THR A 185 -11.30 8.89 -12.24
CA THR A 185 -11.51 9.68 -13.46
C THR A 185 -10.95 8.88 -14.63
N SER A 186 -11.79 8.62 -15.63
CA SER A 186 -11.39 7.92 -16.84
C SER A 186 -11.04 8.94 -17.94
N GLN A 187 -9.95 8.68 -18.64
CA GLN A 187 -9.56 9.41 -19.85
C GLN A 187 -9.30 8.40 -20.96
N MET A 188 -10.05 8.47 -22.06
CA MET A 188 -9.75 7.70 -23.26
C MET A 188 -8.49 8.26 -23.92
N VAL A 189 -7.43 7.45 -24.02
CA VAL A 189 -6.12 7.86 -24.59
C VAL A 189 -5.96 7.41 -26.04
N ALA A 190 -6.67 6.35 -26.42
CA ALA A 190 -6.87 5.87 -27.78
C ALA A 190 -8.24 5.17 -27.81
N GLU A 191 -8.81 4.96 -29.00
CA GLU A 191 -10.07 4.21 -29.12
C GLU A 191 -9.95 2.85 -28.41
N GLY A 192 -10.80 2.58 -27.42
CA GLY A 192 -10.73 1.34 -26.65
C GLY A 192 -9.61 1.27 -25.60
N VAL A 193 -8.91 2.36 -25.27
CA VAL A 193 -7.87 2.40 -24.22
C VAL A 193 -8.12 3.57 -23.29
N TRP A 194 -8.23 3.30 -21.98
CA TRP A 194 -8.47 4.33 -20.96
C TRP A 194 -7.39 4.32 -19.89
N PHE A 195 -7.01 5.51 -19.46
CA PHE A 195 -6.27 5.74 -18.23
C PHE A 195 -7.27 6.02 -17.10
N LEU A 196 -7.20 5.24 -16.03
CA LEU A 196 -8.12 5.30 -14.89
C LEU A 196 -7.40 5.91 -13.69
N SER A 197 -7.52 7.22 -13.54
CA SER A 197 -6.80 7.99 -12.53
C SER A 197 -7.54 8.10 -11.20
N GLY A 198 -6.81 8.27 -10.10
CA GLY A 198 -7.36 8.67 -8.80
C GLY A 198 -6.52 8.22 -7.60
N GLY A 199 -6.49 9.04 -6.55
CA GLY A 199 -5.50 8.87 -5.48
C GLY A 199 -4.08 9.01 -6.01
N SER A 200 -3.14 8.21 -5.50
CA SER A 200 -1.74 8.21 -5.92
C SER A 200 -1.38 7.20 -7.02
N HIS A 201 -2.21 6.17 -7.24
CA HIS A 201 -1.91 5.04 -8.14
C HIS A 201 -3.05 4.80 -9.11
N ASN A 202 -2.69 4.63 -10.38
CA ASN A 202 -3.63 4.55 -11.49
C ASN A 202 -3.71 3.13 -12.06
N SER A 203 -4.73 2.90 -12.88
CA SER A 203 -4.87 1.68 -13.69
C SER A 203 -5.02 2.08 -15.16
N ALA A 204 -4.83 1.12 -16.07
CA ALA A 204 -5.23 1.29 -17.48
C ALA A 204 -6.22 0.20 -17.87
N LEU A 205 -7.24 0.57 -18.66
CA LEU A 205 -8.21 -0.37 -19.22
C LEU A 205 -7.98 -0.49 -20.71
N ILE A 206 -7.86 -1.72 -21.20
CA ILE A 206 -7.68 -2.03 -22.61
C ILE A 206 -8.85 -2.90 -23.05
N GLU A 207 -9.62 -2.39 -24.00
CA GLU A 207 -10.68 -3.13 -24.67
C GLU A 207 -10.10 -4.05 -25.74
N MET A 208 -10.56 -5.29 -25.68
CA MET A 208 -10.37 -6.32 -26.69
C MET A 208 -11.76 -6.59 -27.34
N LYS A 209 -11.81 -7.45 -28.36
CA LYS A 209 -13.00 -7.79 -29.14
C LYS A 209 -14.16 -8.25 -28.26
N ASP A 210 -13.91 -9.20 -27.36
CA ASP A 210 -14.91 -9.86 -26.51
C ASP A 210 -14.65 -9.71 -25.01
N HIS A 211 -13.54 -9.08 -24.61
CA HIS A 211 -13.14 -8.95 -23.21
C HIS A 211 -12.35 -7.68 -22.94
N LEU A 212 -12.01 -7.45 -21.67
CA LEU A 212 -11.16 -6.37 -21.21
C LEU A 212 -9.89 -6.91 -20.54
N ILE A 213 -8.82 -6.13 -20.65
CA ILE A 213 -7.58 -6.29 -19.87
C ILE A 213 -7.48 -5.07 -18.96
N LEU A 214 -7.39 -5.32 -17.65
CA LEU A 214 -7.08 -4.28 -16.67
C LEU A 214 -5.58 -4.34 -16.35
N VAL A 215 -4.86 -3.22 -16.46
CA VAL A 215 -3.47 -3.11 -16.03
C VAL A 215 -3.45 -2.41 -14.68
N GLU A 216 -2.91 -3.12 -13.68
CA GLU A 216 -2.89 -2.84 -12.25
C GLU A 216 -4.23 -2.75 -11.51
N SER A 217 -4.18 -3.13 -10.23
CA SER A 217 -5.26 -2.95 -9.28
C SER A 217 -4.70 -2.49 -7.93
N PRO A 218 -4.46 -1.17 -7.78
CA PRO A 218 -3.63 -0.65 -6.70
C PRO A 218 -4.37 -0.41 -5.38
N GLN A 219 -3.59 -0.05 -4.37
CA GLN A 219 -3.99 0.47 -3.05
C GLN A 219 -4.80 -0.48 -2.16
N ASN A 220 -6.09 -0.67 -2.44
CA ASN A 220 -7.00 -1.43 -1.57
C ASN A 220 -8.32 -1.82 -2.27
N GLU A 221 -9.19 -2.49 -1.52
CA GLU A 221 -10.51 -2.91 -1.99
C GLU A 221 -11.42 -1.74 -2.41
N ASP A 222 -11.40 -0.60 -1.71
CA ASP A 222 -12.21 0.58 -2.07
C ASP A 222 -11.80 1.15 -3.43
N ARG A 223 -10.48 1.25 -3.68
CA ARG A 223 -9.93 1.68 -4.97
C ARG A 223 -10.35 0.72 -6.08
N ALA A 224 -10.18 -0.58 -5.86
CA ALA A 224 -10.56 -1.59 -6.83
C ALA A 224 -12.06 -1.58 -7.11
N ALA A 225 -12.90 -1.42 -6.09
CA ALA A 225 -14.35 -1.32 -6.26
C ALA A 225 -14.75 -0.11 -7.10
N ALA A 226 -14.13 1.05 -6.87
CA ALA A 226 -14.37 2.25 -7.67
C ALA A 226 -13.90 2.06 -9.13
N VAL A 227 -12.74 1.44 -9.36
CA VAL A 227 -12.24 1.12 -10.71
C VAL A 227 -13.19 0.16 -11.42
N LEU A 228 -13.63 -0.92 -10.77
CA LEU A 228 -14.56 -1.90 -11.34
C LEU A 228 -15.93 -1.27 -11.68
N ALA A 229 -16.41 -0.35 -10.83
CA ALA A 229 -17.61 0.41 -11.12
C ALA A 229 -17.45 1.26 -12.39
N GLU A 230 -16.31 1.94 -12.53
CA GLU A 230 -16.02 2.75 -13.72
C GLU A 230 -15.85 1.90 -14.99
N VAL A 231 -15.16 0.76 -14.89
CA VAL A 231 -15.06 -0.20 -16.00
C VAL A 231 -16.44 -0.64 -16.47
N LYS A 232 -17.36 -0.92 -15.53
CA LYS A 232 -18.75 -1.27 -15.85
C LYS A 232 -19.52 -0.11 -16.50
N ASN A 233 -19.26 1.13 -16.10
CA ASN A 233 -19.88 2.31 -16.72
C ASN A 233 -19.42 2.49 -18.16
N LEU A 234 -18.12 2.31 -18.42
CA LEU A 234 -17.53 2.45 -19.75
C LEU A 234 -17.97 1.31 -20.69
N LEU A 235 -17.94 0.06 -20.21
CA LEU A 235 -18.06 -1.14 -21.05
C LEU A 235 -18.87 -2.25 -20.36
N ALA A 236 -20.13 -1.96 -20.02
CA ALA A 236 -21.02 -2.82 -19.23
C ALA A 236 -21.13 -4.29 -19.70
N ASN A 237 -20.97 -4.54 -21.01
CA ASN A 237 -21.22 -5.85 -21.63
C ASN A 237 -19.95 -6.69 -21.84
N LYS A 238 -18.76 -6.18 -21.52
CA LYS A 238 -17.49 -6.90 -21.74
C LYS A 238 -16.87 -7.32 -20.40
N PRO A 239 -16.63 -8.61 -20.16
CA PRO A 239 -15.99 -9.06 -18.95
C PRO A 239 -14.49 -8.71 -18.94
N ILE A 240 -13.95 -8.39 -17.77
CA ILE A 240 -12.50 -8.44 -17.56
C ILE A 240 -12.08 -9.90 -17.62
N LYS A 241 -11.11 -10.24 -18.48
CA LYS A 241 -10.56 -11.60 -18.59
C LYS A 241 -9.21 -11.69 -17.89
N TYR A 242 -8.42 -10.62 -18.00
CA TYR A 242 -7.09 -10.53 -17.42
C TYR A 242 -6.95 -9.28 -16.58
N VAL A 243 -6.26 -9.42 -15.45
CA VAL A 243 -5.64 -8.30 -14.75
C VAL A 243 -4.13 -8.48 -14.79
N VAL A 244 -3.40 -7.47 -15.21
CA VAL A 244 -1.93 -7.48 -15.26
C VAL A 244 -1.42 -6.85 -13.98
N ALA A 245 -0.67 -7.61 -13.18
CA ALA A 245 0.11 -7.06 -12.08
C ALA A 245 1.53 -6.81 -12.59
N THR A 246 1.95 -5.54 -12.72
CA THR A 246 3.27 -5.22 -13.28
C THR A 246 4.39 -5.76 -12.38
N HIS A 247 4.16 -5.77 -11.07
CA HIS A 247 4.99 -6.41 -10.06
C HIS A 247 4.21 -6.56 -8.75
N HIS A 248 4.86 -7.06 -7.70
CA HIS A 248 4.17 -7.49 -6.48
C HIS A 248 4.11 -6.48 -5.34
N HIS A 249 4.61 -5.25 -5.51
CA HIS A 249 4.57 -4.27 -4.42
C HIS A 249 3.12 -3.96 -4.01
N PHE A 250 2.94 -3.60 -2.74
CA PHE A 250 1.62 -3.60 -2.12
C PHE A 250 0.73 -2.45 -2.59
N ASP A 251 1.35 -1.34 -2.94
CA ASP A 251 0.73 -0.16 -3.50
C ASP A 251 0.15 -0.42 -4.91
N HIS A 252 0.69 -1.39 -5.65
CA HIS A 252 0.19 -1.84 -6.97
C HIS A 252 -0.77 -3.03 -6.90
N THR A 253 -0.64 -3.89 -5.88
CA THR A 253 -1.41 -5.13 -5.76
C THR A 253 -2.49 -5.11 -4.68
N GLY A 254 -2.63 -4.02 -3.93
CA GLY A 254 -3.57 -3.92 -2.81
C GLY A 254 -5.05 -4.10 -3.18
N GLY A 255 -5.43 -3.80 -4.42
CA GLY A 255 -6.77 -4.03 -4.96
C GLY A 255 -6.95 -5.38 -5.67
N LEU A 256 -5.85 -6.12 -5.90
CA LEU A 256 -5.83 -7.28 -6.80
C LEU A 256 -6.78 -8.39 -6.38
N ARG A 257 -6.91 -8.66 -5.08
CA ARG A 257 -7.84 -9.65 -4.54
C ARG A 257 -9.28 -9.30 -4.92
N ALA A 258 -9.67 -8.03 -4.87
CA ALA A 258 -11.01 -7.61 -5.24
C ALA A 258 -11.35 -7.84 -6.72
N VAL A 259 -10.37 -7.70 -7.62
CA VAL A 259 -10.55 -8.01 -9.05
C VAL A 259 -10.53 -9.52 -9.28
N ALA A 260 -9.64 -10.26 -8.61
CA ALA A 260 -9.58 -11.72 -8.68
C ALA A 260 -10.89 -12.41 -8.25
N ALA A 261 -11.71 -11.75 -7.42
CA ALA A 261 -13.04 -12.23 -7.04
C ALA A 261 -14.01 -12.38 -8.23
N ASP A 262 -13.72 -11.76 -9.38
CA ASP A 262 -14.46 -11.98 -10.62
C ASP A 262 -14.06 -13.27 -11.35
N GLY A 263 -12.99 -13.96 -10.91
CA GLY A 263 -12.48 -15.18 -11.53
C GLY A 263 -11.56 -14.91 -12.71
N VAL A 264 -10.99 -13.71 -12.78
CA VAL A 264 -10.05 -13.30 -13.83
C VAL A 264 -8.68 -13.96 -13.63
N THR A 265 -7.92 -14.08 -14.71
CA THR A 265 -6.52 -14.52 -14.62
C THR A 265 -5.62 -13.33 -14.33
N VAL A 266 -4.81 -13.43 -13.27
CA VAL A 266 -3.74 -12.47 -12.99
C VAL A 266 -2.54 -12.82 -13.85
N ILE A 267 -2.07 -11.92 -14.72
CA ILE A 267 -0.83 -12.10 -15.46
C ILE A 267 0.27 -11.30 -14.77
N ALA A 268 1.40 -11.95 -14.48
CA ALA A 268 2.57 -11.30 -13.89
C ALA A 268 3.86 -11.99 -14.34
N HIS A 269 5.01 -11.36 -14.09
CA HIS A 269 6.31 -12.05 -14.28
C HIS A 269 6.45 -13.26 -13.33
N ASP A 270 7.16 -14.31 -13.76
CA ASP A 270 7.42 -15.54 -13.00
C ASP A 270 8.00 -15.25 -11.60
N ALA A 271 8.86 -14.23 -11.50
CA ALA A 271 9.45 -13.80 -10.22
C ALA A 271 8.41 -13.34 -9.18
N ASN A 272 7.24 -12.86 -9.61
CA ASN A 272 6.15 -12.44 -8.72
C ASN A 272 5.15 -13.57 -8.43
N LYS A 273 5.14 -14.64 -9.24
CA LYS A 273 4.06 -15.62 -9.27
C LYS A 273 3.81 -16.27 -7.92
N ALA A 274 4.84 -16.84 -7.29
CA ALA A 274 4.71 -17.52 -6.01
C ALA A 274 4.21 -16.59 -4.89
N PHE A 275 4.65 -15.34 -4.90
CA PHE A 275 4.15 -14.34 -3.95
C PHE A 275 2.67 -14.05 -4.19
N LEU A 276 2.27 -13.80 -5.44
CA LEU A 276 0.89 -13.46 -5.79
C LEU A 276 -0.08 -14.63 -5.55
N GLU A 277 0.32 -15.86 -5.84
CA GLU A 277 -0.46 -17.06 -5.52
C GLU A 277 -0.70 -17.17 -4.02
N LYS A 278 0.34 -16.94 -3.20
CA LYS A 278 0.21 -16.91 -1.75
C LYS A 278 -0.70 -15.77 -1.27
N ALA A 279 -0.56 -14.57 -1.84
CA ALA A 279 -1.36 -13.40 -1.51
C ALA A 279 -2.85 -13.63 -1.83
N LEU A 280 -3.17 -14.19 -3.00
CA LEU A 280 -4.55 -14.51 -3.41
C LEU A 280 -5.16 -15.66 -2.58
N ALA A 281 -4.34 -16.58 -2.09
CA ALA A 281 -4.77 -17.67 -1.21
C ALA A 281 -4.85 -17.26 0.27
N ALA A 282 -4.34 -16.09 0.64
CA ALA A 282 -4.25 -15.70 2.04
C ALA A 282 -5.64 -15.55 2.69
N PRO A 283 -5.80 -16.03 3.95
CA PRO A 283 -7.05 -15.90 4.68
C PRO A 283 -7.28 -14.42 5.04
N ALA A 284 -8.51 -13.93 4.87
CA ALA A 284 -8.93 -12.60 5.31
C ALA A 284 -10.14 -12.77 6.25
N THR A 285 -9.89 -13.12 7.52
CA THR A 285 -10.94 -13.42 8.50
C THR A 285 -11.24 -12.26 9.44
N VAL A 286 -10.30 -11.33 9.62
CA VAL A 286 -10.51 -10.13 10.46
C VAL A 286 -11.40 -9.12 9.75
N SER A 287 -11.14 -8.88 8.46
CA SER A 287 -11.97 -8.06 7.57
C SER A 287 -12.08 -8.77 6.22
N PRO A 288 -13.09 -9.63 6.02
CA PRO A 288 -13.24 -10.38 4.78
C PRO A 288 -13.44 -9.47 3.57
N ASP A 289 -12.51 -9.56 2.62
CA ASP A 289 -12.57 -8.87 1.34
C ASP A 289 -13.50 -9.59 0.34
N ARG A 290 -13.71 -8.96 -0.82
CA ARG A 290 -14.53 -9.52 -1.91
C ARG A 290 -14.10 -10.92 -2.34
N LEU A 291 -12.80 -11.22 -2.38
CA LEU A 291 -12.31 -12.55 -2.77
C LEU A 291 -12.70 -13.60 -1.73
N ALA A 292 -12.42 -13.33 -0.46
CA ALA A 292 -12.78 -14.21 0.65
C ALA A 292 -14.30 -14.43 0.73
N LYS A 293 -15.10 -13.40 0.47
CA LYS A 293 -16.57 -13.48 0.41
C LYS A 293 -17.09 -14.26 -0.81
N SER A 294 -16.37 -14.25 -1.93
CA SER A 294 -16.80 -14.89 -3.17
C SER A 294 -16.68 -16.42 -3.17
N GLY A 295 -15.82 -16.99 -2.31
CA GLY A 295 -15.46 -18.40 -2.33
C GLY A 295 -14.61 -18.84 -3.53
N LYS A 296 -14.24 -17.92 -4.43
CA LYS A 296 -13.36 -18.20 -5.57
C LYS A 296 -11.89 -18.22 -5.16
N LYS A 297 -11.07 -18.83 -6.01
CA LYS A 297 -9.60 -18.81 -5.92
C LYS A 297 -9.04 -17.90 -7.00
N GLY A 298 -7.99 -17.15 -6.68
CA GLY A 298 -7.23 -16.42 -7.68
C GLY A 298 -6.35 -17.37 -8.51
N THR A 299 -6.15 -17.03 -9.79
CA THR A 299 -5.28 -17.76 -10.72
C THR A 299 -4.18 -16.83 -11.21
N VAL A 300 -2.93 -17.30 -11.21
CA VAL A 300 -1.78 -16.52 -11.69
C VAL A 300 -1.11 -17.22 -12.88
N GLU A 301 -1.09 -16.52 -14.01
CA GLU A 301 -0.27 -16.84 -15.17
C GLU A 301 1.09 -16.13 -15.02
N GLY A 302 2.17 -16.92 -14.99
CA GLY A 302 3.53 -16.41 -14.95
C GLY A 302 4.10 -16.26 -16.37
N ILE A 303 4.80 -15.15 -16.61
CA ILE A 303 5.52 -14.89 -17.87
C ILE A 303 7.01 -14.65 -17.60
N ARG A 304 7.87 -14.93 -18.57
CA ARG A 304 9.29 -14.57 -18.52
C ARG A 304 9.52 -13.30 -19.31
N ASP A 305 9.97 -13.42 -20.56
CA ASP A 305 10.39 -12.25 -21.34
C ASP A 305 9.21 -11.47 -21.93
N LYS A 306 8.23 -12.18 -22.51
CA LYS A 306 7.12 -11.56 -23.24
C LYS A 306 5.89 -12.45 -23.31
N ARG A 307 4.71 -11.84 -23.30
CA ARG A 307 3.40 -12.46 -23.57
C ARG A 307 2.58 -11.57 -24.50
N VAL A 308 2.10 -12.12 -25.62
CA VAL A 308 1.30 -11.38 -26.62
C VAL A 308 -0.16 -11.79 -26.55
N LEU A 309 -1.04 -10.83 -26.27
CA LEU A 309 -2.50 -10.99 -26.27
C LEU A 309 -3.06 -10.28 -27.50
N ALA A 310 -3.57 -11.05 -28.47
CA ALA A 310 -4.11 -10.50 -29.71
C ALA A 310 -5.42 -11.18 -30.10
N ASP A 311 -6.32 -10.44 -30.74
CA ASP A 311 -7.67 -10.90 -31.10
C ASP A 311 -8.13 -10.46 -32.51
N GLY A 312 -7.19 -9.94 -33.31
CA GLY A 312 -7.43 -9.41 -34.65
C GLY A 312 -7.89 -7.94 -34.70
N ILE A 313 -8.30 -7.35 -33.57
CA ILE A 313 -8.62 -5.91 -33.46
C ILE A 313 -7.44 -5.16 -32.83
N ARG A 314 -6.80 -5.79 -31.84
CA ARG A 314 -5.67 -5.23 -31.09
C ARG A 314 -4.62 -6.29 -30.78
N THR A 315 -3.40 -5.83 -30.58
CA THR A 315 -2.29 -6.59 -29.97
C THR A 315 -1.82 -5.85 -28.72
N VAL A 316 -1.73 -6.56 -27.61
CA VAL A 316 -1.13 -6.10 -26.35
C VAL A 316 0.06 -6.99 -26.04
N GLU A 317 1.22 -6.39 -25.85
CA GLU A 317 2.45 -7.09 -25.48
C GLU A 317 2.80 -6.80 -24.03
N LEU A 318 2.79 -7.83 -23.18
CA LEU A 318 3.30 -7.75 -21.82
C LEU A 318 4.78 -8.13 -21.88
N ILE A 319 5.67 -7.22 -21.48
CA ILE A 319 7.11 -7.34 -21.72
C ILE A 319 7.86 -7.12 -20.42
N HIS A 320 8.83 -7.99 -20.12
CA HIS A 320 9.74 -7.81 -19.00
C HIS A 320 10.71 -6.64 -19.23
N ILE A 321 10.81 -5.77 -18.23
CA ILE A 321 11.79 -4.68 -18.22
C ILE A 321 13.11 -5.23 -17.68
N ALA A 322 13.95 -5.69 -18.59
CA ALA A 322 15.21 -6.34 -18.24
C ALA A 322 16.16 -5.38 -17.50
N GLY A 323 16.79 -5.88 -16.43
CA GLY A 323 17.76 -5.12 -15.64
C GLY A 323 17.16 -4.01 -14.77
N ASN A 324 15.85 -4.00 -14.56
CA ASN A 324 15.20 -2.96 -13.77
C ASN A 324 15.64 -2.98 -12.30
N THR A 325 16.00 -1.81 -11.78
CA THR A 325 16.54 -1.62 -10.43
C THR A 325 15.48 -1.52 -9.34
N HIS A 326 14.23 -1.24 -9.70
CA HIS A 326 13.13 -1.21 -8.75
C HIS A 326 12.67 -2.62 -8.39
N HIS A 327 12.45 -3.47 -9.40
CA HIS A 327 12.09 -4.85 -9.18
C HIS A 327 12.51 -5.74 -10.38
N SER A 328 13.15 -6.88 -10.10
CA SER A 328 13.70 -7.77 -11.13
C SER A 328 12.64 -8.46 -12.00
N GLY A 329 11.39 -8.50 -11.54
CA GLY A 329 10.23 -9.02 -12.28
C GLY A 329 9.23 -7.94 -12.71
N LEU A 330 9.67 -6.70 -12.93
CA LEU A 330 8.79 -5.63 -13.42
C LEU A 330 8.44 -5.82 -14.90
N ILE A 331 7.16 -5.77 -15.25
CA ILE A 331 6.69 -5.84 -16.65
C ILE A 331 5.96 -4.55 -17.07
N MET A 332 5.97 -4.25 -18.36
CA MET A 332 5.22 -3.17 -19.01
C MET A 332 4.20 -3.76 -20.00
N ALA A 333 3.13 -3.02 -20.30
CA ALA A 333 2.21 -3.35 -21.37
C ALA A 333 2.41 -2.39 -22.55
N TYR A 334 2.71 -2.92 -23.73
CA TYR A 334 2.93 -2.16 -24.95
C TYR A 334 1.82 -2.45 -25.97
N LEU A 335 1.28 -1.39 -26.58
CA LEU A 335 0.26 -1.46 -27.61
C LEU A 335 0.84 -0.90 -28.92
N PRO A 336 1.30 -1.76 -29.85
CA PRO A 336 2.05 -1.31 -31.03
C PRO A 336 1.23 -0.44 -32.00
N LYS A 337 -0.06 -0.74 -32.18
CA LYS A 337 -0.94 0.01 -33.10
C LYS A 337 -1.19 1.43 -32.59
N GLU A 338 -1.41 1.56 -31.29
CA GLU A 338 -1.67 2.82 -30.60
C GLU A 338 -0.38 3.56 -30.20
N LYS A 339 0.77 2.88 -30.27
CA LYS A 339 2.09 3.35 -29.80
C LYS A 339 2.07 3.83 -28.36
N LEU A 340 1.36 3.10 -27.51
CA LEU A 340 1.23 3.37 -26.08
C LEU A 340 2.07 2.40 -25.27
N LEU A 341 2.74 2.90 -24.23
CA LEU A 341 3.46 2.10 -23.25
C LEU A 341 2.91 2.36 -21.85
N ILE A 342 2.42 1.33 -21.18
CA ILE A 342 1.90 1.39 -19.81
C ILE A 342 2.93 0.74 -18.89
N GLU A 343 3.33 1.46 -17.84
CA GLU A 343 4.30 1.00 -16.85
C GLU A 343 4.00 1.60 -15.48
N ALA A 344 4.50 0.97 -14.42
CA ALA A 344 4.25 1.39 -13.05
C ALA A 344 5.41 2.21 -12.47
N ASP A 345 6.44 1.54 -11.97
CA ASP A 345 7.55 2.14 -11.20
C ASP A 345 8.84 2.27 -12.02
N ALA A 346 8.76 2.21 -13.35
CA ALA A 346 9.93 2.44 -14.20
C ALA A 346 10.13 3.95 -14.45
N TYR A 347 9.04 4.72 -14.51
CA TYR A 347 9.10 6.17 -14.63
C TYR A 347 7.95 6.86 -13.88
N THR A 348 8.27 7.87 -13.08
CA THR A 348 7.26 8.77 -12.48
C THR A 348 7.52 10.18 -12.99
N PRO A 349 6.62 10.75 -13.80
CA PRO A 349 6.86 12.04 -14.39
C PRO A 349 6.66 13.14 -13.34
N LEU A 350 7.53 14.15 -13.41
CA LEU A 350 7.43 15.33 -12.55
C LEU A 350 6.16 16.15 -12.90
N PRO A 351 5.75 17.09 -12.02
CA PRO A 351 4.69 18.03 -12.36
C PRO A 351 4.94 18.73 -13.72
N PRO A 352 3.89 19.10 -14.47
CA PRO A 352 4.04 19.80 -15.73
C PRO A 352 5.00 21.00 -15.60
N ASN A 353 5.92 21.12 -16.55
CA ASN A 353 6.94 22.19 -16.61
C ASN A 353 7.96 22.23 -15.45
N ALA A 354 8.00 21.22 -14.58
CA ALA A 354 9.05 21.11 -13.59
C ALA A 354 10.45 20.97 -14.26
N PRO A 355 11.51 21.54 -13.67
CA PRO A 355 12.85 21.31 -14.16
C PRO A 355 13.22 19.82 -14.03
N PRO A 356 14.02 19.25 -14.95
CA PRO A 356 14.53 17.90 -14.80
C PRO A 356 15.28 17.72 -13.47
N PRO A 357 15.28 16.50 -12.89
CA PRO A 357 16.01 16.25 -11.66
C PRO A 357 17.53 16.43 -11.90
N PRO A 358 18.32 16.83 -10.86
CA PRO A 358 19.77 17.00 -11.00
C PRO A 358 20.51 15.72 -11.41
N ALA A 359 19.94 14.56 -11.07
CA ALA A 359 20.44 13.25 -11.47
C ALA A 359 19.29 12.44 -12.08
N ALA A 360 19.57 11.75 -13.19
CA ALA A 360 18.61 10.87 -13.83
C ALA A 360 18.29 9.68 -12.91
N ASN A 361 17.01 9.34 -12.80
CA ASN A 361 16.58 8.14 -12.08
C ASN A 361 17.05 6.89 -12.86
N PRO A 362 17.81 5.96 -12.24
CA PRO A 362 18.30 4.75 -12.90
C PRO A 362 17.20 3.88 -13.51
N SER A 363 16.03 3.78 -12.86
CA SER A 363 14.88 3.02 -13.39
C SER A 363 14.33 3.65 -14.67
N SER A 364 14.35 4.98 -14.77
CA SER A 364 13.86 5.70 -15.96
C SER A 364 14.84 5.62 -17.12
N VAL A 365 16.16 5.65 -16.84
CA VAL A 365 17.19 5.34 -17.83
C VAL A 365 17.01 3.91 -18.35
N ASN A 366 16.83 2.95 -17.44
CA ASN A 366 16.60 1.54 -17.78
C ASN A 366 15.34 1.34 -18.65
N LEU A 367 14.26 2.08 -18.40
CA LEU A 367 13.06 2.04 -19.25
C LEU A 367 13.38 2.50 -20.68
N ALA A 368 14.06 3.64 -20.83
CA ALA A 368 14.45 4.16 -22.14
C ALA A 368 15.39 3.21 -22.89
N ASP A 369 16.33 2.57 -22.19
CA ASP A 369 17.21 1.56 -22.76
C ASP A 369 16.45 0.32 -23.23
N ASN A 370 15.44 -0.12 -22.47
CA ASN A 370 14.58 -1.22 -22.88
C ASN A 370 13.73 -0.87 -24.12
N ILE A 371 13.13 0.33 -24.16
CA ILE A 371 12.40 0.84 -25.34
C ILE A 371 13.30 0.81 -26.59
N LYS A 372 14.53 1.33 -26.47
CA LYS A 372 15.52 1.37 -27.56
C LYS A 372 15.97 -0.04 -27.97
N ARG A 373 16.36 -0.87 -27.01
CA ARG A 373 16.85 -2.24 -27.23
C ARG A 373 15.81 -3.12 -27.93
N LEU A 374 14.54 -2.96 -27.57
CA LEU A 374 13.42 -3.69 -28.15
C LEU A 374 12.88 -3.03 -29.43
N ASN A 375 13.40 -1.87 -29.82
CA ASN A 375 12.96 -1.08 -30.97
C ASN A 375 11.44 -0.79 -30.94
N LEU A 376 10.93 -0.39 -29.77
CA LEU A 376 9.50 -0.07 -29.60
C LEU A 376 9.21 1.34 -30.14
N ALA A 377 8.19 1.47 -30.99
CA ALA A 377 7.67 2.75 -31.42
C ALA A 377 6.65 3.25 -30.37
N VAL A 378 7.07 4.20 -29.54
CA VAL A 378 6.25 4.74 -28.43
C VAL A 378 6.04 6.23 -28.64
N ASP A 379 4.79 6.66 -28.73
CA ASP A 379 4.44 8.09 -28.80
C ASP A 379 4.09 8.61 -27.39
N GLN A 380 3.37 7.83 -26.59
CA GLN A 380 2.99 8.18 -25.22
C GLN A 380 3.31 7.07 -24.22
N VAL A 381 3.73 7.48 -23.03
CA VAL A 381 3.85 6.64 -21.85
C VAL A 381 2.65 6.93 -20.94
N LEU A 382 2.10 5.87 -20.36
CA LEU A 382 1.06 5.88 -19.33
C LEU A 382 1.67 5.38 -18.01
N PRO A 383 2.41 6.23 -17.27
CA PRO A 383 2.87 5.91 -15.93
C PRO A 383 1.70 5.71 -14.98
N LEU A 384 1.71 4.61 -14.23
CA LEU A 384 0.67 4.34 -13.23
C LEU A 384 0.88 5.13 -11.94
N HIS A 385 1.98 5.89 -11.87
CA HIS A 385 2.15 7.03 -10.97
C HIS A 385 2.11 8.35 -11.73
N GLY A 386 1.28 9.29 -11.29
CA GLY A 386 1.20 10.61 -11.91
C GLY A 386 0.27 10.66 -13.12
N ARG A 387 0.80 11.06 -14.29
CA ARG A 387 -0.01 11.45 -15.46
C ARG A 387 0.55 10.89 -16.77
N ILE A 388 -0.31 10.82 -17.79
CA ILE A 388 0.05 10.50 -19.18
C ILE A 388 1.03 11.56 -19.70
N VAL A 389 2.08 11.13 -20.40
CA VAL A 389 3.12 12.00 -20.96
C VAL A 389 3.61 11.50 -22.31
N PRO A 390 4.06 12.39 -23.22
CA PRO A 390 4.75 11.96 -24.43
C PRO A 390 6.10 11.32 -24.07
N LEU A 391 6.59 10.40 -24.91
CA LEU A 391 7.91 9.77 -24.71
C LEU A 391 9.05 10.79 -24.56
N THR A 392 8.90 11.96 -25.20
CA THR A 392 9.88 13.05 -25.11
C THR A 392 10.09 13.55 -23.67
N GLU A 393 9.09 13.48 -22.80
CA GLU A 393 9.27 13.85 -21.39
C GLU A 393 10.16 12.85 -20.64
N LEU A 394 10.07 11.56 -20.92
CA LEU A 394 10.99 10.55 -20.36
C LEU A 394 12.43 10.86 -20.80
N HIS A 395 12.66 11.13 -22.08
CA HIS A 395 13.99 11.48 -22.60
C HIS A 395 14.54 12.75 -21.96
N LYS A 396 13.70 13.78 -21.78
CA LYS A 396 14.08 15.01 -21.08
C LYS A 396 14.43 14.73 -19.61
N ALA A 397 13.68 13.88 -18.92
CA ALA A 397 13.92 13.53 -17.52
C ALA A 397 15.26 12.79 -17.30
N ILE A 398 15.77 12.08 -18.31
CA ILE A 398 17.05 11.36 -18.26
C ILE A 398 18.21 12.13 -18.93
N GLY A 399 17.99 13.37 -19.35
CA GLY A 399 19.03 14.22 -19.94
C GLY A 399 19.43 13.84 -21.38
N HIS A 400 18.61 13.09 -22.10
CA HIS A 400 18.83 12.85 -23.53
C HIS A 400 18.26 14.02 -24.36
N ALA A 401 19.09 14.61 -25.24
CA ALA A 401 18.63 15.55 -26.26
C ALA A 401 17.90 14.81 -27.38
N HIS A 402 16.83 15.41 -27.91
CA HIS A 402 16.00 14.86 -28.99
C HIS A 402 16.71 14.75 -30.32
#